data_AF-V5GAJ3-F1
#
_entry.id   AF-V5GAJ3-F1
#
_cell.length_a   1.000
_cell.length_b   1.000
_cell.length_c   1.000
_cell.angle_alpha   90.00
_cell.angle_beta   90.00
_cell.angle_gamma   90.00
#
_symmetry.space_group_name_H-M   'P 1'
#
loop_
_entity.id
_entity.type
_entity.pdbx_description
1 polymer ?
#
loop_
_entity_poly.entity_id
_entity_poly.type
_entity_poly.pdbx_seq_one_letter_code
_entity_poly.pdbx_strand_id
1 'polypeptide(L)'
;MRHGLWGHALFLASKLDKRTYANVMMRFANGLTLNDPLQTLYQLLSGKMPAAVTCVSDEKWGDWRPHLAMILSNSTQRPELNCKAITTLGDTLKNRGSLYAAQFCYLMAEVGFGKFDDPETRLALLGADHSRGFPSFVSNEAVHMTEIYEYACGLNIPDFIIPEFQIYKYLLATRLADYGLLEKSLQYLEKISAYVVNNPASVQPSFIGKVCSLADRLKFYDPVGEMEDESEFGGILETSRPDNSWLKDLRAVQSDYQSGLITHEVVNAVSYTASPLETDLIQQTYEPNGQETWQQQYDQQYQQSVVQQQQWQPEQQLAQVEYQQQEALQQNAQYQEQQNYWSNQ
;
A
#
# COMPACT_ATOMS: atom_id res chain seq x y z
N MET A 1 -34.93 -15.40 -8.60
CA MET A 1 -34.23 -14.33 -9.33
C MET A 1 -35.16 -13.17 -9.71
N ARG A 2 -36.24 -13.37 -10.49
CA ARG A 2 -37.14 -12.27 -10.93
C ARG A 2 -37.84 -11.49 -9.80
N HIS A 3 -37.99 -12.10 -8.62
CA HIS A 3 -38.64 -11.49 -7.45
C HIS A 3 -37.66 -11.04 -6.36
N GLY A 4 -36.37 -10.87 -6.66
CA GLY A 4 -35.38 -10.37 -5.68
C GLY A 4 -35.00 -11.34 -4.53
N LEU A 5 -35.57 -12.55 -4.49
CA LEU A 5 -35.27 -13.59 -3.50
C LEU A 5 -33.90 -14.25 -3.73
N TRP A 6 -32.83 -13.49 -3.57
CA TRP A 6 -31.46 -13.92 -3.86
C TRP A 6 -30.94 -14.97 -2.87
N GLY A 7 -31.25 -14.85 -1.58
CA GLY A 7 -30.82 -15.84 -0.57
C GLY A 7 -31.26 -17.27 -0.89
N HIS A 8 -32.55 -17.46 -1.19
CA HIS A 8 -33.09 -18.77 -1.61
C HIS A 8 -32.51 -19.24 -2.95
N ALA A 9 -32.34 -18.33 -3.90
CA ALA A 9 -31.77 -18.67 -5.21
C ALA A 9 -30.31 -19.11 -5.10
N LEU A 10 -29.50 -18.44 -4.28
CA LEU A 10 -28.10 -18.79 -4.02
C LEU A 10 -27.99 -20.10 -3.24
N PHE A 11 -28.82 -20.29 -2.22
CA PHE A 11 -28.84 -21.53 -1.44
C PHE A 11 -29.24 -22.74 -2.30
N LEU A 12 -30.27 -22.61 -3.15
CA LEU A 12 -30.64 -23.69 -4.07
C LEU A 12 -29.54 -23.92 -5.11
N ALA A 13 -28.98 -22.86 -5.68
CA ALA A 13 -27.94 -22.97 -6.70
C ALA A 13 -26.64 -23.60 -6.17
N SER A 14 -26.30 -23.42 -4.89
CA SER A 14 -25.11 -24.05 -4.29
C SER A 14 -25.24 -25.56 -4.10
N LYS A 15 -26.48 -26.10 -4.16
CA LYS A 15 -26.77 -27.53 -4.15
C LYS A 15 -26.97 -28.13 -5.54
N LEU A 16 -26.91 -27.32 -6.59
CA LEU A 16 -27.00 -27.74 -7.99
C LEU A 16 -25.59 -27.85 -8.61
N ASP A 17 -25.50 -27.81 -9.93
CA ASP A 17 -24.23 -27.86 -10.66
C ASP A 17 -23.47 -26.51 -10.64
N LYS A 18 -22.14 -26.60 -10.78
CA LYS A 18 -21.21 -25.45 -10.74
C LYS A 18 -21.59 -24.33 -11.72
N ARG A 19 -22.11 -24.67 -12.90
CA ARG A 19 -22.49 -23.69 -13.93
C ARG A 19 -23.75 -22.93 -13.51
N THR A 20 -24.73 -23.60 -12.92
CA THR A 20 -25.92 -22.95 -12.36
C THR A 20 -25.56 -22.00 -11.21
N TYR A 21 -24.71 -22.43 -10.28
CA TYR A 21 -24.22 -21.57 -9.20
C TYR A 21 -23.53 -20.29 -9.71
N ALA A 22 -22.59 -20.43 -10.66
CA ALA A 22 -21.89 -19.30 -11.25
C ALA A 22 -22.84 -18.30 -11.96
N ASN A 23 -23.84 -18.82 -12.66
CA ASN A 23 -24.84 -17.97 -13.33
C ASN A 23 -25.71 -17.18 -12.33
N VAL A 24 -26.13 -17.80 -11.23
CA VAL A 24 -26.92 -17.12 -10.19
C VAL A 24 -26.08 -16.07 -9.48
N MET A 25 -24.84 -16.41 -9.12
CA MET A 25 -23.88 -15.47 -8.50
C MET A 25 -23.62 -14.25 -9.39
N MET A 26 -23.36 -14.44 -10.68
CA MET A 26 -23.12 -13.34 -11.62
C MET A 26 -24.35 -12.44 -11.79
N ARG A 27 -25.56 -13.03 -11.82
CA ARG A 27 -26.80 -12.26 -11.88
C ARG A 27 -27.12 -11.51 -10.58
N PHE A 28 -26.75 -12.08 -9.43
CA PHE A 28 -26.87 -11.43 -8.14
C PHE A 28 -25.95 -10.20 -8.07
N ALA A 29 -24.66 -10.37 -8.38
CA ALA A 29 -23.70 -9.26 -8.40
C ALA A 29 -24.18 -8.13 -9.31
N ASN A 30 -24.51 -8.43 -10.57
CA ASN A 30 -25.02 -7.41 -11.51
C ASN A 30 -26.39 -6.82 -11.14
N GLY A 31 -27.08 -7.37 -10.14
CA GLY A 31 -28.33 -6.83 -9.59
C GLY A 31 -28.12 -5.75 -8.53
N LEU A 32 -26.89 -5.57 -8.04
CA LEU A 32 -26.53 -4.50 -7.10
C LEU A 32 -26.48 -3.15 -7.81
N THR A 33 -26.58 -2.07 -7.04
CA THR A 33 -26.38 -0.73 -7.60
C THR A 33 -24.95 -0.59 -8.09
N LEU A 34 -24.75 0.11 -9.21
CA LEU A 34 -23.43 0.24 -9.83
C LEU A 34 -22.40 0.86 -8.88
N ASN A 35 -22.85 1.75 -7.99
CA ASN A 35 -22.01 2.49 -7.05
C ASN A 35 -21.77 1.74 -5.75
N ASP A 36 -22.34 0.54 -5.60
CA ASP A 36 -22.13 -0.24 -4.39
C ASP A 36 -20.67 -0.73 -4.36
N PRO A 37 -19.89 -0.45 -3.30
CA PRO A 37 -18.56 -1.03 -3.13
C PRO A 37 -18.57 -2.56 -3.20
N LEU A 38 -19.66 -3.23 -2.80
CA LEU A 38 -19.79 -4.68 -2.95
C LEU A 38 -19.74 -5.13 -4.42
N GLN A 39 -20.25 -4.31 -5.34
CA GLN A 39 -20.14 -4.61 -6.77
C GLN A 39 -18.67 -4.56 -7.24
N THR A 40 -17.88 -3.64 -6.68
CA THR A 40 -16.43 -3.57 -6.92
C THR A 40 -15.74 -4.83 -6.41
N LEU A 41 -16.10 -5.27 -5.21
CA LEU A 41 -15.59 -6.51 -4.63
C LEU A 41 -15.91 -7.69 -5.56
N TYR A 42 -17.18 -7.93 -5.89
CA TYR A 42 -17.57 -9.09 -6.70
C TYR A 42 -16.89 -9.11 -8.08
N GLN A 43 -16.68 -7.96 -8.71
CA GLN A 43 -15.94 -7.86 -9.97
C GLN A 43 -14.47 -8.24 -9.80
N LEU A 44 -13.82 -7.69 -8.76
CA LEU A 44 -12.42 -7.98 -8.44
C LEU A 44 -12.21 -9.46 -8.10
N LEU A 45 -13.10 -10.01 -7.25
CA LEU A 45 -13.12 -11.42 -6.90
C LEU A 45 -13.25 -12.28 -8.16
N SER A 46 -14.14 -11.92 -9.09
CA SER A 46 -14.31 -12.61 -10.38
C SER A 46 -13.11 -12.47 -11.34
N GLY A 47 -12.01 -11.83 -10.92
CA GLY A 47 -10.82 -11.60 -11.73
C GLY A 47 -11.02 -10.56 -12.83
N LYS A 48 -12.05 -9.72 -12.71
CA LYS A 48 -12.37 -8.66 -13.68
C LYS A 48 -11.98 -7.31 -13.10
N MET A 49 -11.58 -6.39 -13.98
CA MET A 49 -11.39 -4.98 -13.62
C MET A 49 -12.74 -4.39 -13.18
N PRO A 50 -12.83 -3.80 -11.98
CA PRO A 50 -14.06 -3.19 -11.53
C PRO A 50 -14.44 -1.98 -12.39
N ALA A 51 -15.72 -1.85 -12.75
CA ALA A 51 -16.18 -0.70 -13.55
C ALA A 51 -16.06 0.64 -12.79
N ALA A 52 -16.08 0.58 -11.45
CA ALA A 52 -15.85 1.75 -10.60
C ALA A 52 -14.52 2.43 -10.92
N VAL A 53 -13.45 1.69 -11.20
CA VAL A 53 -12.12 2.29 -11.37
C VAL A 53 -11.98 3.15 -12.63
N THR A 54 -12.88 3.01 -13.60
CA THR A 54 -12.89 3.81 -14.85
C THR A 54 -13.98 4.88 -14.90
N CYS A 55 -15.02 4.76 -14.06
CA CYS A 55 -16.21 5.63 -14.13
C CYS A 55 -16.44 6.45 -12.85
N VAL A 56 -15.61 6.24 -11.82
CA VAL A 56 -15.59 7.06 -10.61
C VAL A 56 -15.45 8.55 -10.98
N SER A 57 -16.16 9.41 -10.25
CA SER A 57 -16.35 10.86 -10.48
C SER A 57 -17.43 11.28 -11.47
N ASP A 58 -18.11 10.36 -12.16
CA ASP A 58 -19.38 10.73 -12.81
C ASP A 58 -20.44 10.93 -11.71
N GLU A 59 -21.39 11.87 -11.91
CA GLU A 59 -22.54 12.09 -10.98
C GLU A 59 -23.24 10.77 -10.63
N LYS A 60 -23.19 9.82 -11.56
CA LYS A 60 -23.79 8.50 -11.42
C LYS A 60 -23.00 7.54 -10.57
N TRP A 61 -21.69 7.69 -10.35
CA TRP A 61 -20.83 6.70 -9.66
C TRP A 61 -20.45 7.07 -8.22
N GLY A 62 -20.45 8.35 -7.87
CA GLY A 62 -20.23 8.80 -6.49
C GLY A 62 -18.76 8.82 -6.06
N ASP A 63 -18.52 8.69 -4.75
CA ASP A 63 -17.21 8.83 -4.10
C ASP A 63 -16.30 7.62 -4.40
N TRP A 64 -15.02 7.89 -4.65
CA TRP A 64 -14.00 6.90 -4.98
C TRP A 64 -13.48 6.14 -3.76
N ARG A 65 -13.54 6.76 -2.58
CA ARG A 65 -12.92 6.23 -1.34
C ARG A 65 -13.48 4.87 -0.92
N PRO A 66 -14.81 4.64 -0.93
CA PRO A 66 -15.36 3.33 -0.56
C PRO A 66 -14.93 2.22 -1.53
N HIS A 67 -14.78 2.53 -2.82
CA HIS A 67 -14.30 1.59 -3.83
C HIS A 67 -12.83 1.24 -3.62
N LEU A 68 -11.98 2.24 -3.35
CA LEU A 68 -10.57 1.98 -3.02
C LEU A 68 -10.45 1.15 -1.74
N ALA A 69 -11.17 1.52 -0.68
CA ALA A 69 -11.17 0.78 0.58
C ALA A 69 -11.56 -0.68 0.36
N MET A 70 -12.56 -0.94 -0.48
CA MET A 70 -12.96 -2.30 -0.81
C MET A 70 -11.85 -3.10 -1.51
N ILE A 71 -11.13 -2.48 -2.45
CA ILE A 71 -10.02 -3.14 -3.17
C ILE A 71 -8.84 -3.42 -2.20
N LEU A 72 -8.53 -2.48 -1.31
CA LEU A 72 -7.43 -2.59 -0.35
C LEU A 72 -7.70 -3.61 0.75
N SER A 73 -8.91 -3.62 1.32
CA SER A 73 -9.28 -4.54 2.39
C SER A 73 -9.47 -5.99 1.92
N ASN A 74 -9.53 -6.21 0.61
CA ASN A 74 -9.74 -7.53 0.01
C ASN A 74 -8.61 -7.82 -0.98
N SER A 75 -7.39 -7.94 -0.44
CA SER A 75 -6.25 -8.50 -1.16
C SER A 75 -6.61 -9.90 -1.65
N THR A 76 -6.86 -9.99 -2.95
CA THR A 76 -7.20 -11.27 -3.60
C THR A 76 -5.95 -12.11 -3.77
N GLN A 77 -6.09 -13.35 -4.22
CA GLN A 77 -4.96 -14.18 -4.67
C GLN A 77 -4.22 -13.60 -5.92
N ARG A 78 -4.60 -12.39 -6.38
CA ARG A 78 -4.04 -11.69 -7.54
C ARG A 78 -3.65 -10.25 -7.18
N PRO A 79 -2.53 -10.07 -6.46
CA PRO A 79 -2.06 -8.73 -6.07
C PRO A 79 -1.86 -7.81 -7.28
N GLU A 80 -1.38 -8.34 -8.42
CA GLU A 80 -1.20 -7.56 -9.66
C GLU A 80 -2.51 -6.94 -10.18
N LEU A 81 -3.63 -7.65 -10.07
CA LEU A 81 -4.93 -7.12 -10.50
C LEU A 81 -5.36 -5.96 -9.59
N ASN A 82 -5.11 -6.09 -8.28
CA ASN A 82 -5.39 -5.03 -7.32
C ASN A 82 -4.54 -3.79 -7.62
N CYS A 83 -3.22 -3.94 -7.80
CA CYS A 83 -2.33 -2.82 -8.16
C CYS A 83 -2.77 -2.15 -9.47
N LYS A 84 -3.14 -2.95 -10.48
CA LYS A 84 -3.66 -2.42 -11.76
C LYS A 84 -4.98 -1.67 -11.59
N ALA A 85 -5.90 -2.20 -10.79
CA ALA A 85 -7.19 -1.56 -10.50
C ALA A 85 -7.01 -0.22 -9.78
N ILE A 86 -6.16 -0.18 -8.75
CA ILE A 86 -5.87 1.04 -7.99
C ILE A 86 -5.13 2.07 -8.87
N THR A 87 -4.17 1.63 -9.68
CA THR A 87 -3.49 2.51 -10.64
C THR A 87 -4.47 3.11 -11.64
N THR A 88 -5.38 2.30 -12.19
CA THR A 88 -6.42 2.76 -13.14
C THR A 88 -7.38 3.76 -12.49
N LEU A 89 -7.73 3.54 -11.21
CA LEU A 89 -8.53 4.49 -10.43
C LEU A 89 -7.79 5.82 -10.28
N GLY A 90 -6.49 5.77 -9.98
CA GLY A 90 -5.61 6.94 -9.91
C GLY A 90 -5.57 7.72 -11.23
N ASP A 91 -5.36 7.02 -12.35
CA ASP A 91 -5.34 7.61 -13.69
C ASP A 91 -6.67 8.30 -14.03
N THR A 92 -7.80 7.67 -13.67
CA THR A 92 -9.13 8.27 -13.85
C THR A 92 -9.29 9.54 -13.01
N LEU A 93 -8.89 9.52 -11.74
CA LEU A 93 -8.95 10.68 -10.85
C LEU A 93 -8.05 11.82 -11.33
N LYS A 94 -6.85 11.51 -11.84
CA LYS A 94 -5.91 12.48 -12.41
C LYS A 94 -6.53 13.17 -13.62
N ASN A 95 -7.10 12.40 -14.55
CA ASN A 95 -7.77 12.93 -15.75
C ASN A 95 -8.97 13.82 -15.43
N ARG A 96 -9.57 13.68 -14.24
CA ARG A 96 -10.67 14.53 -13.75
C ARG A 96 -10.19 15.72 -12.91
N GLY A 97 -8.87 15.93 -12.77
CA GLY A 97 -8.28 17.04 -12.03
C GLY A 97 -8.11 16.82 -10.52
N SER A 98 -8.37 15.61 -10.01
CA SER A 98 -8.23 15.28 -8.59
C SER A 98 -6.81 14.78 -8.26
N LEU A 99 -5.83 15.69 -8.25
CA LEU A 99 -4.40 15.36 -8.07
C LEU A 99 -4.12 14.53 -6.80
N TYR A 100 -4.51 15.03 -5.63
CA TYR A 100 -4.21 14.36 -4.35
C TYR A 100 -4.87 12.98 -4.23
N ALA A 101 -6.09 12.83 -4.78
CA ALA A 101 -6.77 11.54 -4.80
C ALA A 101 -6.05 10.53 -5.72
N ALA A 102 -5.58 11.01 -6.88
CA ALA A 102 -4.79 10.19 -7.80
C ALA A 102 -3.46 9.76 -7.17
N GLN A 103 -2.72 10.70 -6.58
CA GLN A 103 -1.45 10.41 -5.90
C GLN A 103 -1.64 9.47 -4.71
N PHE A 104 -2.72 9.62 -3.95
CA PHE A 104 -3.07 8.65 -2.90
C PHE A 104 -3.25 7.24 -3.47
N CYS A 105 -3.97 7.09 -4.58
CA CYS A 105 -4.10 5.80 -5.26
C CYS A 105 -2.74 5.26 -5.72
N TYR A 106 -1.87 6.09 -6.30
CA TYR A 106 -0.53 5.67 -6.72
C TYR A 106 0.34 5.20 -5.55
N LEU A 107 0.28 5.87 -4.40
CA LEU A 107 0.95 5.43 -3.18
C LEU A 107 0.41 4.08 -2.70
N MET A 108 -0.91 3.93 -2.67
CA MET A 108 -1.54 2.65 -2.26
C MET A 108 -1.31 1.50 -3.23
N ALA A 109 -0.97 1.80 -4.49
CA ALA A 109 -0.59 0.82 -5.50
C ALA A 109 0.94 0.61 -5.59
N GLU A 110 1.72 1.23 -4.70
CA GLU A 110 3.19 1.18 -4.67
C GLU A 110 3.83 1.56 -6.01
N VAL A 111 3.23 2.55 -6.69
CA VAL A 111 3.81 3.10 -7.92
C VAL A 111 5.06 3.89 -7.57
N GLY A 112 6.19 3.49 -8.16
CA GLY A 112 7.48 4.14 -7.96
C GLY A 112 7.49 5.61 -8.40
N PHE A 113 8.41 6.37 -7.84
CA PHE A 113 8.67 7.74 -8.26
C PHE A 113 9.46 7.70 -9.58
N GLY A 114 9.00 8.48 -10.56
CA GLY A 114 9.60 8.59 -11.87
C GLY A 114 10.27 9.95 -12.10
N LYS A 115 10.90 10.07 -13.27
CA LYS A 115 11.61 11.30 -13.67
C LYS A 115 10.63 12.36 -14.17
N PHE A 116 10.98 13.63 -14.02
CA PHE A 116 10.10 14.73 -14.46
C PHE A 116 10.00 14.85 -15.99
N ASP A 117 11.01 14.37 -16.73
CA ASP A 117 11.09 14.47 -18.19
C ASP A 117 10.33 13.35 -18.90
N ASP A 118 9.91 12.33 -18.15
CA ASP A 118 9.14 11.21 -18.68
C ASP A 118 7.63 11.49 -18.61
N PRO A 119 6.94 11.61 -19.77
CA PRO A 119 5.50 11.84 -19.79
C PRO A 119 4.68 10.70 -19.17
N GLU A 120 5.22 9.47 -19.14
CA GLU A 120 4.55 8.29 -18.57
C GLU A 120 4.66 8.22 -17.04
N THR A 121 5.44 9.11 -16.43
CA THR A 121 5.58 9.16 -14.98
C THR A 121 4.23 9.47 -14.34
N ARG A 122 3.81 8.68 -13.35
CA ARG A 122 2.56 8.93 -12.61
C ARG A 122 2.80 9.76 -11.36
N LEU A 123 3.95 9.57 -10.74
CA LEU A 123 4.35 10.15 -9.46
C LEU A 123 5.79 10.65 -9.57
N ALA A 124 6.02 11.96 -9.41
CA ALA A 124 7.37 12.55 -9.43
C ALA A 124 7.66 13.32 -8.14
N LEU A 125 6.72 14.17 -7.72
CA LEU A 125 6.67 14.78 -6.40
C LEU A 125 5.23 14.70 -5.87
N LEU A 126 5.08 14.49 -4.56
CA LEU A 126 3.80 14.59 -3.90
C LEU A 126 3.34 16.04 -3.85
N GLY A 127 2.03 16.25 -4.05
CA GLY A 127 1.41 17.58 -4.04
C GLY A 127 1.64 18.40 -5.32
N ALA A 128 2.38 17.89 -6.31
CA ALA A 128 2.58 18.56 -7.59
C ALA A 128 2.37 17.66 -8.80
N ASP A 129 1.92 18.27 -9.88
CA ASP A 129 1.75 17.60 -11.18
C ASP A 129 2.88 18.01 -12.12
N HIS A 130 3.66 17.02 -12.57
CA HIS A 130 4.81 17.23 -13.45
C HIS A 130 4.40 17.62 -14.88
N SER A 131 3.12 17.45 -15.25
CA SER A 131 2.58 17.95 -16.51
C SER A 131 2.57 19.50 -16.59
N ARG A 132 2.73 20.16 -15.44
CA ARG A 132 2.80 21.63 -15.34
C ARG A 132 4.22 22.12 -15.56
N GLY A 133 4.34 23.42 -15.87
CA GLY A 133 5.65 24.06 -16.03
C GLY A 133 6.53 23.89 -14.78
N PHE A 134 7.84 23.70 -14.99
CA PHE A 134 8.82 23.39 -13.94
C PHE A 134 8.73 24.26 -12.67
N PRO A 135 8.55 25.60 -12.74
CA PRO A 135 8.45 26.43 -11.53
C PRO A 135 7.19 26.15 -10.69
N SER A 136 6.09 25.76 -11.34
CA SER A 136 4.84 25.39 -10.65
C SER A 136 4.88 23.97 -10.12
N PHE A 137 5.64 23.08 -10.77
CA PHE A 137 5.79 21.69 -10.36
C PHE A 137 6.70 21.58 -9.12
N VAL A 138 7.88 22.21 -9.14
CA VAL A 138 8.85 22.09 -8.05
C VAL A 138 8.65 23.18 -7.00
N SER A 139 7.49 23.22 -6.36
CA SER A 139 7.24 24.10 -5.22
C SER A 139 7.95 23.57 -3.96
N ASN A 140 8.28 24.45 -3.00
CA ASN A 140 8.87 24.00 -1.73
C ASN A 140 7.91 23.08 -0.96
N GLU A 141 6.60 23.34 -1.06
CA GLU A 141 5.57 22.51 -0.45
C GLU A 141 5.59 21.07 -0.99
N ALA A 142 5.72 20.90 -2.31
CA ALA A 142 5.80 19.58 -2.93
C ALA A 142 7.06 18.82 -2.54
N VAL A 143 8.20 19.54 -2.44
CA VAL A 143 9.46 18.94 -1.98
C VAL A 143 9.32 18.50 -0.52
N HIS A 144 8.84 19.35 0.39
CA HIS A 144 8.64 18.97 1.80
C HIS A 144 7.62 17.84 1.98
N MET A 145 6.53 17.82 1.20
CA MET A 145 5.54 16.75 1.25
C MET A 145 6.16 15.40 0.85
N THR A 146 7.00 15.40 -0.18
CA THR A 146 7.73 14.19 -0.62
C THR A 146 8.79 13.77 0.39
N GLU A 147 9.46 14.73 1.02
CA GLU A 147 10.43 14.48 2.09
C GLU A 147 9.78 13.86 3.33
N ILE A 148 8.62 14.36 3.74
CA ILE A 148 7.84 13.79 4.86
C ILE A 148 7.46 12.33 4.55
N TYR A 149 7.07 12.05 3.31
CA TYR A 149 6.78 10.68 2.88
C TYR A 149 8.01 9.78 2.94
N GLU A 150 9.15 10.23 2.37
CA GLU A 150 10.40 9.47 2.42
C GLU A 150 10.84 9.20 3.86
N TYR A 151 10.76 10.20 4.73
CA TYR A 151 11.04 10.05 6.16
C TYR A 151 10.11 9.05 6.84
N ALA A 152 8.79 9.15 6.61
CA ALA A 152 7.82 8.23 7.19
C ALA A 152 8.04 6.78 6.74
N CYS A 153 8.38 6.56 5.48
CA CYS A 153 8.79 5.25 4.97
C CYS A 153 10.08 4.76 5.62
N GLY A 154 11.07 5.65 5.79
CA GLY A 154 12.35 5.36 6.44
C GLY A 154 12.24 4.94 7.91
N LEU A 155 11.15 5.29 8.60
CA LEU A 155 10.89 4.81 9.96
C LEU A 155 10.59 3.30 10.01
N ASN A 156 10.06 2.73 8.93
CA ASN A 156 9.69 1.31 8.84
C ASN A 156 10.68 0.50 8.00
N ILE A 157 11.23 1.10 6.95
CA ILE A 157 12.16 0.45 6.01
C ILE A 157 13.53 1.13 6.18
N PRO A 158 14.51 0.43 6.79
CA PRO A 158 15.87 0.96 6.89
C PRO A 158 16.41 1.31 5.50
N ASP A 159 17.13 2.43 5.41
CA ASP A 159 17.74 2.93 4.17
C ASP A 159 16.75 3.18 3.02
N PHE A 160 15.46 3.39 3.32
CA PHE A 160 14.49 3.82 2.32
C PHE A 160 14.87 5.19 1.75
N ILE A 161 15.08 5.24 0.44
CA ILE A 161 15.46 6.44 -0.29
C ILE A 161 14.74 6.44 -1.64
N ILE A 162 14.33 7.64 -2.08
CA ILE A 162 13.79 7.85 -3.42
C ILE A 162 14.90 8.45 -4.31
N PRO A 163 15.45 7.72 -5.31
CA PRO A 163 16.56 8.16 -6.16
C PRO A 163 16.24 9.43 -6.93
N GLU A 164 15.07 9.44 -7.56
CA GLU A 164 14.55 10.55 -8.34
C GLU A 164 14.33 11.80 -7.47
N PHE A 165 14.20 11.62 -6.15
CA PHE A 165 13.97 12.72 -5.22
C PHE A 165 15.23 13.55 -4.91
N GLN A 166 16.43 12.97 -5.07
CA GLN A 166 17.68 13.61 -4.64
C GLN A 166 17.98 14.92 -5.41
N ILE A 167 17.57 15.01 -6.67
CA ILE A 167 17.73 16.23 -7.46
C ILE A 167 16.86 17.38 -6.91
N TYR A 168 15.68 17.08 -6.38
CA TYR A 168 14.80 18.09 -5.79
C TYR A 168 15.26 18.52 -4.40
N LYS A 169 15.84 17.60 -3.61
CA LYS A 169 16.56 17.96 -2.37
C LYS A 169 17.70 18.93 -2.64
N TYR A 170 18.49 18.69 -3.69
CA TYR A 170 19.55 19.61 -4.10
C TYR A 170 18.98 20.99 -4.50
N LEU A 171 17.88 21.03 -5.25
CA LEU A 171 17.24 22.29 -5.61
C LEU A 171 16.70 23.04 -4.38
N LEU A 172 16.18 22.33 -3.39
CA LEU A 172 15.80 22.94 -2.12
C LEU A 172 17.03 23.46 -1.37
N ALA A 173 18.14 22.73 -1.35
CA ALA A 173 19.40 23.18 -0.76
C ALA A 173 19.91 24.47 -1.43
N THR A 174 19.88 24.58 -2.78
CA THR A 174 20.28 25.82 -3.46
C THR A 174 19.37 26.98 -3.07
N ARG A 175 18.05 26.75 -3.00
CA ARG A 175 17.10 27.77 -2.53
C ARG A 175 17.42 28.21 -1.10
N LEU A 176 17.62 27.27 -0.18
CA LEU A 176 17.97 27.57 1.21
C LEU A 176 19.26 28.40 1.30
N ALA A 177 20.27 28.05 0.51
CA ALA A 177 21.50 28.82 0.41
C ALA A 177 21.27 30.26 -0.09
N ASP A 178 20.44 30.43 -1.12
CA ASP A 178 20.07 31.74 -1.67
C ASP A 178 19.32 32.62 -0.64
N TYR A 179 18.55 32.01 0.26
CA TYR A 179 17.90 32.69 1.39
C TYR A 179 18.80 32.89 2.62
N GLY A 180 20.08 32.49 2.56
CA GLY A 180 21.04 32.63 3.66
C GLY A 180 20.93 31.56 4.75
N LEU A 181 20.11 30.52 4.56
CA LEU A 181 19.99 29.39 5.48
C LEU A 181 21.08 28.35 5.18
N LEU A 182 22.34 28.76 5.33
CA LEU A 182 23.52 28.02 4.88
C LEU A 182 23.72 26.70 5.62
N GLU A 183 23.49 26.69 6.94
CA GLU A 183 23.54 25.49 7.78
C GLU A 183 22.57 24.42 7.28
N LYS A 184 21.29 24.79 7.08
CA LYS A 184 20.28 23.85 6.57
C LYS A 184 20.64 23.35 5.18
N SER A 185 21.12 24.25 4.31
CA SER A 185 21.61 23.84 2.99
C SER A 185 22.74 22.83 3.10
N LEU A 186 23.67 22.99 4.05
CA LEU A 186 24.78 22.07 4.24
C LEU A 186 24.30 20.69 4.71
N GLN A 187 23.34 20.64 5.63
CA GLN A 187 22.72 19.39 6.10
C GLN A 187 22.04 18.62 4.96
N TYR A 188 21.33 19.31 4.05
CA TYR A 188 20.77 18.65 2.85
C TYR A 188 21.87 18.07 1.97
N LEU A 189 22.98 18.79 1.77
CA LEU A 189 24.10 18.33 0.95
C LEU A 189 24.81 17.12 1.56
N GLU A 190 24.95 17.09 2.88
CA GLU A 190 25.49 15.94 3.60
C GLU A 190 24.61 14.70 3.42
N LYS A 191 23.28 14.84 3.54
CA LYS A 191 22.34 13.73 3.30
C LYS A 191 22.39 13.24 1.85
N ILE A 192 22.45 14.15 0.88
CA ILE A 192 22.63 13.78 -0.53
C ILE A 192 23.97 13.08 -0.73
N SER A 193 25.04 13.56 -0.07
CA SER A 193 26.36 12.95 -0.14
C SER A 193 26.36 11.51 0.34
N ALA A 194 25.73 11.24 1.49
CA ALA A 194 25.59 9.88 2.00
C ALA A 194 24.89 8.94 0.99
N TYR A 195 23.83 9.43 0.34
CA TYR A 195 23.17 8.67 -0.73
C TYR A 195 24.11 8.39 -1.93
N VAL A 196 24.85 9.41 -2.39
CA VAL A 196 25.79 9.28 -3.51
C VAL A 196 26.91 8.29 -3.21
N VAL A 197 27.46 8.33 -1.99
CA VAL A 197 28.53 7.41 -1.55
C VAL A 197 28.01 5.97 -1.50
N ASN A 198 26.77 5.76 -1.07
CA ASN A 198 26.17 4.43 -1.00
C ASN A 198 25.71 3.91 -2.38
N ASN A 199 25.41 4.78 -3.34
CA ASN A 199 24.85 4.40 -4.64
C ASN A 199 25.55 5.09 -5.83
N PRO A 200 26.90 5.06 -5.92
CA PRO A 200 27.63 5.96 -6.80
C PRO A 200 27.29 5.75 -8.27
N ALA A 201 27.16 4.50 -8.73
CA ALA A 201 26.86 4.14 -10.13
C ALA A 201 25.49 4.64 -10.62
N SER A 202 24.52 4.83 -9.71
CA SER A 202 23.14 5.24 -10.05
C SER A 202 22.98 6.75 -10.26
N VAL A 203 24.01 7.53 -9.94
CA VAL A 203 23.94 9.00 -9.89
C VAL A 203 24.74 9.63 -10.99
N GLN A 204 24.14 10.56 -11.73
CA GLN A 204 24.82 11.25 -12.83
C GLN A 204 26.08 11.99 -12.35
N PRO A 205 27.24 11.84 -13.02
CA PRO A 205 28.49 12.51 -12.64
C PRO A 205 28.38 14.04 -12.60
N SER A 206 27.56 14.62 -13.47
CA SER A 206 27.29 16.06 -13.51
C SER A 206 26.56 16.55 -12.26
N PHE A 207 25.69 15.73 -11.66
CA PHE A 207 25.01 16.03 -10.41
C PHE A 207 25.98 15.96 -9.23
N ILE A 208 26.83 14.92 -9.16
CA ILE A 208 27.87 14.79 -8.14
C ILE A 208 28.78 16.02 -8.14
N GLY A 209 29.24 16.47 -9.30
CA GLY A 209 30.06 17.68 -9.42
C GLY A 209 29.37 18.96 -8.91
N LYS A 210 28.05 19.10 -9.13
CA LYS A 210 27.25 20.22 -8.61
C LYS A 210 27.11 20.18 -7.09
N VAL A 211 26.92 18.99 -6.51
CA VAL A 211 26.86 18.80 -5.05
C VAL A 211 28.22 19.13 -4.43
N CYS A 212 29.33 18.59 -4.97
CA CYS A 212 30.69 18.91 -4.52
C CYS A 212 30.98 20.42 -4.55
N SER A 213 30.64 21.09 -5.67
CA SER A 213 30.92 22.51 -5.84
C SER A 213 30.16 23.38 -4.82
N LEU A 214 28.89 23.07 -4.56
CA LEU A 214 28.11 23.81 -3.57
C LEU A 214 28.58 23.50 -2.14
N ALA A 215 28.81 22.22 -1.82
CA ALA A 215 29.35 21.81 -0.53
C ALA A 215 30.70 22.49 -0.23
N ASP A 216 31.57 22.62 -1.24
CA ASP A 216 32.88 23.25 -1.09
C ASP A 216 32.84 24.74 -0.75
N ARG A 217 31.77 25.41 -1.17
CA ARG A 217 31.50 26.80 -0.84
C ARG A 217 30.88 26.93 0.55
N LEU A 218 30.13 25.93 1.00
CA LEU A 218 29.36 25.96 2.24
C LEU A 218 30.04 25.28 3.45
N LYS A 219 31.13 24.53 3.25
CA LYS A 219 31.85 23.73 4.28
C LYS A 219 32.32 24.46 5.55
N PHE A 220 32.23 25.79 5.59
CA PHE A 220 32.62 26.61 6.74
C PHE A 220 31.42 27.06 7.59
N TYR A 221 30.19 26.67 7.22
CA TYR A 221 28.95 27.07 7.88
C TYR A 221 28.30 25.91 8.67
N ASP A 222 29.12 24.99 9.17
CA ASP A 222 28.68 23.84 9.98
C ASP A 222 28.53 24.25 11.46
N PRO A 223 27.38 24.02 12.11
CA PRO A 223 27.10 24.35 13.51
C PRO A 223 27.96 23.58 14.52
N VAL A 224 28.57 22.44 14.17
CA VAL A 224 29.36 21.63 15.11
C VAL A 224 30.65 22.35 15.56
N GLY A 225 31.06 23.42 14.87
CA GLY A 225 32.26 24.19 15.21
C GLY A 225 32.12 25.21 16.35
N GLU A 226 30.92 25.44 16.92
CA GLU A 226 30.73 26.43 18.00
C GLU A 226 30.76 25.84 19.42
N MET A 227 30.89 24.50 19.58
CA MET A 227 30.82 23.83 20.90
C MET A 227 32.07 23.05 21.33
N GLU A 228 33.25 23.34 20.78
CA GLU A 228 34.52 22.83 21.32
C GLU A 228 35.44 23.99 21.71
N ASP A 229 35.27 24.42 22.96
CA ASP A 229 36.21 25.06 23.88
C ASP A 229 37.14 26.20 23.37
N GLU A 230 36.76 27.43 23.70
CA GLU A 230 37.65 28.62 23.73
C GLU A 230 38.74 28.53 24.83
N SER A 231 39.52 27.44 24.86
CA SER A 231 40.64 27.33 25.79
C SER A 231 41.81 26.54 25.24
N GLU A 232 42.53 27.09 24.26
CA GLU A 232 44.00 27.22 24.36
C GLU A 232 44.59 28.09 23.25
N PHE A 233 45.40 29.06 23.68
CA PHE A 233 46.07 30.04 22.84
C PHE A 233 47.38 29.47 22.30
N GLY A 234 47.57 29.50 20.97
CA GLY A 234 48.91 29.54 20.36
C GLY A 234 49.32 28.33 19.53
N GLY A 235 48.94 28.34 18.25
CA GLY A 235 49.50 27.46 17.23
C GLY A 235 49.03 27.91 15.86
N ILE A 236 49.92 27.81 14.87
CA ILE A 236 49.74 28.19 13.46
C ILE A 236 48.32 27.88 12.95
N LEU A 237 47.75 28.83 12.20
CA LEU A 237 46.50 28.80 11.42
C LEU A 237 46.25 27.42 10.76
N GLU A 238 45.75 26.49 11.56
CA GLU A 238 45.20 25.22 11.12
C GLU A 238 43.70 25.33 11.35
N THR A 239 43.05 26.01 10.41
CA THR A 239 41.59 25.99 10.22
C THR A 239 41.13 24.58 9.82
N SER A 240 41.40 23.62 10.68
CA SER A 240 40.88 22.24 10.64
C SER A 240 39.52 22.26 11.32
N ARG A 241 38.55 22.97 10.73
CA ARG A 241 37.50 22.44 9.87
C ARG A 241 36.63 21.38 10.60
N PRO A 242 35.30 21.53 10.58
CA PRO A 242 34.35 20.49 10.99
C PRO A 242 34.68 19.17 10.30
N ASP A 243 34.24 18.03 10.85
CA ASP A 243 34.47 16.70 10.26
C ASP A 243 33.85 16.60 8.85
N ASN A 244 34.61 17.07 7.85
CA ASN A 244 34.29 17.05 6.43
C ASN A 244 34.62 15.67 5.84
N SER A 245 34.58 14.59 6.64
CA SER A 245 34.77 13.21 6.20
C SER A 245 33.83 12.89 5.03
N TRP A 246 32.54 13.20 5.16
CA TRP A 246 31.54 13.03 4.11
C TRP A 246 31.90 13.74 2.79
N LEU A 247 32.52 14.93 2.87
CA LEU A 247 32.91 15.70 1.69
C LEU A 247 34.18 15.13 1.04
N LYS A 248 35.08 14.50 1.82
CA LYS A 248 36.21 13.74 1.28
C LYS A 248 35.71 12.50 0.55
N ASP A 249 34.75 11.78 1.13
CA ASP A 249 34.15 10.58 0.53
C ASP A 249 33.42 10.92 -0.78
N LEU A 250 32.66 12.02 -0.80
CA LEU A 250 32.02 12.51 -2.01
C LEU A 250 33.02 12.84 -3.13
N ARG A 251 34.15 13.45 -2.77
CA ARG A 251 35.24 13.73 -3.72
C ARG A 251 35.94 12.47 -4.21
N ALA A 252 36.08 11.45 -3.36
CA ALA A 252 36.60 10.16 -3.78
C ALA A 252 35.71 9.58 -4.89
N VAL A 253 34.39 9.55 -4.68
CA VAL A 253 33.42 9.12 -5.70
C VAL A 253 33.55 9.97 -6.99
N GLN A 254 33.68 11.29 -6.87
CA GLN A 254 33.89 12.16 -8.03
C GLN A 254 35.18 11.82 -8.80
N SER A 255 36.27 11.54 -8.08
CA SER A 255 37.57 11.14 -8.65
C SER A 255 37.50 9.77 -9.32
N ASP A 256 36.76 8.83 -8.73
CA ASP A 256 36.54 7.49 -9.28
C ASP A 256 35.78 7.55 -10.61
N TYR A 257 34.82 8.46 -10.73
CA TYR A 257 34.17 8.76 -12.00
C TYR A 257 35.11 9.39 -13.04
N GLN A 258 35.99 10.32 -12.62
CA GLN A 258 36.95 10.96 -13.53
C GLN A 258 38.04 10.00 -14.01
N SER A 259 38.43 9.04 -13.18
CA SER A 259 39.41 8.01 -13.51
C SER A 259 38.82 6.82 -14.27
N GLY A 260 37.49 6.76 -14.42
CA GLY A 260 36.79 5.68 -15.10
C GLY A 260 36.68 4.38 -14.28
N LEU A 261 36.96 4.43 -12.97
CA LEU A 261 36.75 3.31 -12.05
C LEU A 261 35.27 3.02 -11.83
N ILE A 262 34.42 4.05 -11.92
CA ILE A 262 32.96 3.95 -11.86
C ILE A 262 32.38 4.45 -13.18
N THR A 263 31.42 3.71 -13.72
CA THR A 263 30.63 4.12 -14.88
C THR A 263 29.17 4.27 -14.48
N HIS A 264 28.49 5.26 -15.06
CA HIS A 264 27.10 5.55 -14.71
C HIS A 264 26.18 4.46 -15.30
N GLU A 265 25.49 3.73 -14.43
CA GLU A 265 24.49 2.74 -14.81
C GLU A 265 23.13 3.44 -14.93
N VAL A 266 22.47 3.29 -16.09
CA VAL A 266 21.09 3.74 -16.24
C VAL A 266 20.20 2.71 -15.56
N VAL A 267 19.97 2.88 -14.26
CA VAL A 267 18.97 2.11 -13.53
C VAL A 267 17.60 2.62 -13.97
N ASN A 268 16.88 1.82 -14.76
CA ASN A 268 15.44 2.04 -14.95
C ASN A 268 14.79 1.78 -13.59
N ALA A 269 14.02 2.75 -13.08
CA ALA A 269 13.35 2.69 -11.79
C ALA A 269 12.78 1.29 -11.53
N VAL A 270 13.52 0.50 -10.77
CA VAL A 270 13.05 -0.79 -10.29
C VAL A 270 12.14 -0.42 -9.14
N SER A 271 10.88 -0.85 -9.22
CA SER A 271 9.95 -0.73 -8.11
C SER A 271 10.69 -1.09 -6.83
N TYR A 272 10.70 -0.19 -5.85
CA TYR A 272 11.07 -0.53 -4.49
C TYR A 272 10.03 -1.53 -3.99
N THR A 273 10.21 -2.80 -4.34
CA THR A 273 9.52 -3.88 -3.68
C THR A 273 10.12 -3.90 -2.30
N ALA A 274 9.50 -3.19 -1.37
CA ALA A 274 9.60 -3.56 0.02
C ALA A 274 9.30 -5.06 0.07
N SER A 275 10.16 -5.82 0.74
CA SER A 275 9.90 -7.23 0.99
C SER A 275 8.47 -7.33 1.53
N PRO A 276 7.61 -8.19 0.93
CA PRO A 276 6.25 -8.32 1.41
C PRO A 276 6.31 -8.62 2.91
N LEU A 277 5.48 -7.92 3.69
CA LEU A 277 5.17 -8.32 5.06
C LEU A 277 5.08 -9.84 5.09
N GLU A 278 6.02 -10.49 5.79
CA GLU A 278 6.12 -11.95 5.88
C GLU A 278 4.73 -12.50 6.23
N THR A 279 4.07 -13.05 5.23
CA THR A 279 2.95 -13.95 5.39
C THR A 279 3.48 -15.26 4.86
N ASP A 280 3.67 -16.22 5.78
CA ASP A 280 4.27 -17.52 5.54
C ASP A 280 3.90 -18.12 4.17
N LEU A 281 4.93 -18.48 3.42
CA LEU A 281 4.85 -19.15 2.14
C LEU A 281 4.14 -20.50 2.27
N ILE A 282 2.99 -20.64 1.60
CA ILE A 282 2.60 -21.92 0.99
C ILE A 282 2.82 -21.77 -0.51
N GLN A 283 3.93 -22.34 -0.97
CA GLN A 283 4.30 -22.42 -2.37
C GLN A 283 3.41 -23.46 -3.06
N GLN A 284 2.41 -23.01 -3.83
CA GLN A 284 1.75 -23.85 -4.82
C GLN A 284 1.96 -23.23 -6.21
N THR A 285 2.77 -23.94 -7.00
CA THR A 285 3.03 -23.72 -8.42
C THR A 285 1.74 -23.61 -9.23
N TYR A 286 1.67 -22.61 -10.11
CA TYR A 286 0.50 -22.24 -10.90
C TYR A 286 0.34 -23.09 -12.17
N GLU A 287 -0.88 -23.57 -12.42
CA GLU A 287 -1.42 -23.88 -13.76
C GLU A 287 -2.57 -22.90 -14.08
N PRO A 288 -2.78 -22.50 -15.34
CA PRO A 288 -3.65 -21.39 -15.70
C PRO A 288 -5.12 -21.84 -15.87
N ASN A 289 -5.94 -21.73 -14.81
CA ASN A 289 -7.42 -21.79 -14.94
C ASN A 289 -8.14 -20.97 -13.85
N GLY A 290 -8.39 -19.70 -14.15
CA GLY A 290 -8.91 -18.70 -13.22
C GLY A 290 -10.37 -18.82 -12.76
N GLN A 291 -11.04 -19.96 -12.96
CA GLN A 291 -12.42 -20.19 -12.53
C GLN A 291 -12.54 -21.11 -11.30
N GLU A 292 -11.48 -21.83 -10.93
CA GLU A 292 -11.52 -22.83 -9.84
C GLU A 292 -11.13 -22.26 -8.48
N THR A 293 -10.54 -21.07 -8.45
CA THR A 293 -9.89 -20.49 -7.27
C THR A 293 -10.88 -20.16 -6.15
N TRP A 294 -12.10 -19.70 -6.49
CA TRP A 294 -13.18 -19.49 -5.52
C TRP A 294 -13.74 -20.78 -4.93
N GLN A 295 -13.69 -21.87 -5.70
CA GLN A 295 -14.27 -23.15 -5.32
C GLN A 295 -13.38 -23.81 -4.27
N GLN A 296 -12.05 -23.75 -4.43
CA GLN A 296 -11.11 -24.31 -3.45
C GLN A 296 -11.12 -23.58 -2.11
N GLN A 297 -11.26 -22.24 -2.12
CA GLN A 297 -11.32 -21.45 -0.89
C GLN A 297 -12.64 -21.68 -0.12
N TYR A 298 -13.76 -21.84 -0.85
CA TYR A 298 -15.03 -22.21 -0.23
C TYR A 298 -15.00 -23.65 0.31
N ASP A 299 -14.43 -24.61 -0.43
CA ASP A 299 -14.31 -26.01 0.02
C ASP A 299 -13.39 -26.17 1.24
N GLN A 300 -12.29 -25.41 1.35
CA GLN A 300 -11.44 -25.41 2.55
C GLN A 300 -12.15 -24.81 3.78
N GLN A 301 -12.91 -23.73 3.60
CA GLN A 301 -13.67 -23.11 4.69
C GLN A 301 -14.86 -23.98 5.11
N TYR A 302 -15.47 -24.69 4.15
CA TYR A 302 -16.49 -25.71 4.41
C TYR A 302 -15.89 -26.89 5.19
N GLN A 303 -14.72 -27.40 4.80
CA GLN A 303 -14.04 -28.48 5.53
C GLN A 303 -13.63 -28.09 6.95
N GLN A 304 -13.09 -26.89 7.19
CA GLN A 304 -12.83 -26.40 8.56
C GLN A 304 -14.10 -26.28 9.39
N SER A 305 -15.21 -25.80 8.80
CA SER A 305 -16.50 -25.69 9.51
C SER A 305 -17.13 -27.05 9.83
N VAL A 306 -16.93 -28.07 8.98
CA VAL A 306 -17.41 -29.43 9.19
C VAL A 306 -16.58 -30.14 10.26
N VAL A 307 -15.25 -29.93 10.31
CA VAL A 307 -14.37 -30.49 11.36
C VAL A 307 -14.69 -29.87 12.72
N GLN A 308 -14.97 -28.56 12.78
CA GLN A 308 -15.32 -27.88 14.03
C GLN A 308 -16.74 -28.22 14.54
N GLN A 309 -17.66 -28.59 13.63
CA GLN A 309 -18.99 -29.12 14.00
C GLN A 309 -18.98 -30.59 14.41
N GLN A 310 -18.05 -31.40 13.90
CA GLN A 310 -17.94 -32.82 14.29
C GLN A 310 -17.33 -33.04 15.68
N GLN A 311 -16.72 -32.02 16.29
CA GLN A 311 -16.12 -32.10 17.62
C GLN A 311 -17.08 -31.73 18.77
N TRP A 312 -18.31 -31.28 18.47
CA TRP A 312 -19.38 -31.06 19.46
C TRP A 312 -20.31 -32.28 19.52
N GLN A 313 -20.28 -33.00 20.65
CA GLN A 313 -20.95 -34.27 20.88
C GLN A 313 -22.49 -34.17 21.07
N PRO A 314 -23.25 -35.26 20.81
CA PRO A 314 -24.71 -35.32 20.89
C PRO A 314 -25.26 -35.72 22.28
N GLU A 315 -24.76 -35.16 23.39
CA GLU A 315 -25.26 -35.50 24.75
C GLU A 315 -26.45 -34.65 25.21
N GLN A 316 -26.67 -33.47 24.62
CA GLN A 316 -27.76 -32.57 25.06
C GLN A 316 -29.14 -32.94 24.50
N GLN A 317 -29.20 -33.72 23.41
CA GLN A 317 -30.48 -34.10 22.80
C GLN A 317 -31.12 -35.33 23.47
N LEU A 318 -30.33 -36.26 24.03
CA LEU A 318 -30.87 -37.42 24.76
C LEU A 318 -31.49 -37.03 26.11
N ALA A 319 -30.88 -36.08 26.83
CA ALA A 319 -31.39 -35.61 28.12
C ALA A 319 -32.73 -34.85 28.00
N GLN A 320 -32.94 -34.09 26.92
CA GLN A 320 -34.23 -33.40 26.69
C GLN A 320 -35.36 -34.37 26.33
N VAL A 321 -35.06 -35.45 25.60
CA VAL A 321 -36.07 -36.45 25.24
C VAL A 321 -36.46 -37.30 26.45
N GLU A 322 -35.52 -37.64 27.34
CA GLU A 322 -35.85 -38.34 28.59
C GLU A 322 -36.67 -37.47 29.55
N TYR A 323 -36.36 -36.17 29.67
CA TYR A 323 -37.14 -35.24 30.51
C TYR A 323 -38.59 -35.09 30.02
N GLN A 324 -38.79 -34.93 28.71
CA GLN A 324 -40.13 -34.82 28.13
C GLN A 324 -40.93 -36.12 28.25
N GLN A 325 -40.25 -37.27 28.21
CA GLN A 325 -40.91 -38.58 28.37
C GLN A 325 -41.31 -38.85 29.84
N GLN A 326 -40.54 -38.36 30.81
CA GLN A 326 -40.91 -38.42 32.23
C GLN A 326 -42.07 -37.48 32.60
N GLU A 327 -42.14 -36.28 32.04
CA GLU A 327 -43.29 -35.37 32.24
C GLU A 327 -44.60 -35.96 31.69
N ALA A 328 -44.54 -36.61 30.52
CA ALA A 328 -45.71 -37.25 29.92
C ALA A 328 -46.24 -38.43 30.76
N LEU A 329 -45.35 -39.20 31.39
CA LEU A 329 -45.73 -40.30 32.28
C LEU A 329 -46.32 -39.79 33.61
N GLN A 330 -45.81 -38.68 34.16
CA GLN A 330 -46.38 -38.07 35.36
C GLN A 330 -47.76 -37.46 35.11
N GLN A 331 -47.98 -36.77 33.99
CA GLN A 331 -49.31 -36.25 33.65
C GLN A 331 -50.35 -37.37 33.47
N ASN A 332 -49.95 -38.50 32.90
CA ASN A 332 -50.85 -39.63 32.69
C ASN A 332 -51.21 -40.34 34.02
N ALA A 333 -50.26 -40.44 34.96
CA ALA A 333 -50.52 -40.93 36.31
C ALA A 333 -51.47 -40.02 37.10
N GLN A 334 -51.30 -38.69 36.98
CA GLN A 334 -52.19 -37.71 37.62
C GLN A 334 -53.62 -37.75 37.06
N TYR A 335 -53.77 -38.01 35.76
CA TYR A 335 -55.08 -38.21 35.13
C TYR A 335 -55.77 -39.50 35.59
N GLN A 336 -55.01 -40.58 35.80
CA GLN A 336 -55.55 -41.84 36.33
C GLN A 336 -55.93 -41.74 37.82
N GLU A 337 -55.18 -41.00 38.63
CA GLU A 337 -55.55 -40.72 40.02
C GLU A 337 -56.82 -39.86 40.14
N GLN A 338 -56.99 -38.86 39.27
CA GLN A 338 -58.23 -38.08 39.22
C GLN A 338 -59.44 -38.93 38.80
N GLN A 339 -59.30 -39.83 37.82
CA GLN A 339 -60.40 -40.73 37.45
C GLN A 339 -60.79 -41.71 38.57
N ASN A 340 -59.82 -42.19 39.35
CA ASN A 340 -60.07 -43.08 40.48
C ASN A 340 -60.70 -42.34 41.68
N TYR A 341 -60.44 -41.04 41.85
CA TYR A 341 -61.07 -40.22 42.89
C TYR A 341 -62.57 -39.99 42.63
N TRP A 342 -62.97 -39.85 41.36
CA TRP A 342 -64.38 -39.69 40.97
C TRP A 342 -65.19 -41.00 40.89
N SER A 343 -64.52 -42.16 40.89
CA SER A 343 -65.19 -43.47 40.81
C SER A 343 -65.53 -44.08 42.17
N ASN A 344 -65.08 -43.47 43.28
CA ASN A 344 -65.28 -43.95 44.66
C ASN A 344 -66.15 -43.01 45.52
N GLN A 345 -67.04 -42.22 44.89
CA GLN A 345 -68.07 -41.43 45.58
C GLN A 345 -69.47 -42.00 45.38
#